data_AF-A0AA97DHS7-F1
#
_entry.id   AF-A0AA97DHS7-F1
#
_cell.length_a   1.000
_cell.length_b   1.000
_cell.length_c   1.000
_cell.angle_alpha   90.00
_cell.angle_beta   90.00
_cell.angle_gamma   90.00
#
_symmetry.space_group_name_H-M   'P 1'
#
loop_
_entity.id
_entity.type
_entity.pdbx_description
1 polymer ?
#
loop_
_entity_poly.entity_id
_entity_poly.type
_entity_poly.pdbx_seq_one_letter_code
_entity_poly.pdbx_strand_id
1 'polypeptide(L)'
;MKELRHFLKRNPDNEAVCACGFRPDILDDPAPVGVRWKAKRDVLDHVEKVLGLRPAAPFESNQEQRFPRAGVRPGANGRWRLTLWDEEGVMHPQPDPWFDTAQEAFDQGHLIIGTHWKAGSRLNGMAR
;
A
#
# COMPACT_ATOMS: atom_id res chain seq x y z
N MET A 1 19.04 -0.97 23.50
CA MET A 1 17.71 -1.45 23.04
C MET A 1 17.37 -0.67 21.78
N LYS A 2 17.17 -1.33 20.62
CA LYS A 2 16.65 -0.64 19.44
C LYS A 2 15.22 -0.26 19.77
N GLU A 3 14.91 1.03 19.89
CA GLU A 3 13.52 1.49 19.80
C GLU A 3 12.92 0.90 18.52
N LEU A 4 11.95 0.00 18.68
CA LEU A 4 11.30 -0.63 17.54
C LEU A 4 10.46 0.44 16.86
N ARG A 5 11.02 1.06 15.82
CA ARG A 5 10.29 1.98 14.95
C ARG A 5 9.15 1.21 14.27
N HIS A 6 7.92 1.72 14.36
CA HIS A 6 6.75 1.13 13.69
C HIS A 6 6.58 1.74 12.31
N PHE A 7 6.85 0.97 11.26
CA PHE A 7 6.63 1.38 9.87
C PHE A 7 6.42 0.16 8.98
N LEU A 8 5.68 0.36 7.88
CA LEU A 8 5.48 -0.64 6.85
C LEU A 8 6.81 -0.92 6.11
N LYS A 9 7.22 -2.18 6.05
CA LYS A 9 8.36 -2.67 5.26
C LYS A 9 7.99 -3.94 4.49
N ARG A 10 8.94 -4.43 3.67
CA ARG A 10 8.89 -5.78 3.11
C ARG A 10 9.85 -6.71 3.85
N ASN A 11 9.48 -7.98 4.04
CA ASN A 11 10.40 -9.03 4.51
C ASN A 11 11.12 -9.69 3.32
N PRO A 12 12.04 -10.66 3.53
CA PRO A 12 12.72 -11.37 2.44
C PRO A 12 11.78 -12.07 1.45
N ASP A 13 10.60 -12.51 1.90
CA ASP A 13 9.56 -13.11 1.06
C ASP A 13 8.69 -12.08 0.31
N ASN A 14 9.06 -10.80 0.42
CA ASN A 14 8.38 -9.66 -0.17
C ASN A 14 6.92 -9.47 0.32
N GLU A 15 6.64 -9.88 1.55
CA GLU A 15 5.37 -9.69 2.23
C GLU A 15 5.30 -8.31 2.91
N ALA A 16 4.09 -7.76 3.07
CA ALA A 16 3.90 -6.51 3.81
C ALA A 16 3.94 -6.80 5.31
N VAL A 17 4.94 -6.28 6.02
CA VAL A 17 5.10 -6.49 7.47
C VAL A 17 5.44 -5.17 8.16
N CYS A 18 5.25 -5.10 9.48
CA CYS A 18 5.75 -4.00 10.30
C CYS A 18 7.22 -4.24 10.67
N ALA A 19 7.99 -3.16 10.81
CA ALA A 19 9.35 -3.21 11.33
C ALA A 19 9.47 -3.77 12.76
N CYS A 20 8.41 -3.70 13.57
CA CYS A 20 8.35 -4.29 14.91
C CYS A 20 8.22 -5.83 14.92
N GLY A 21 7.99 -6.46 13.76
CA GLY A 21 7.78 -7.91 13.64
C GLY A 21 6.33 -8.33 13.41
N PHE A 22 5.36 -7.41 13.48
CA PHE A 22 3.97 -7.72 13.13
C PHE A 22 3.84 -8.14 11.65
N ARG A 23 3.30 -9.34 11.43
CA ARG A 23 3.00 -9.92 10.11
C ARG A 23 1.51 -10.29 10.10
N PRO A 24 0.70 -9.75 9.18
CA PRO A 24 -0.72 -10.10 9.08
C PRO A 24 -0.96 -11.59 8.75
N ASP A 25 -1.89 -12.24 9.46
CA ASP A 25 -2.25 -13.66 9.27
C ASP A 25 -2.79 -13.94 7.86
N ILE A 26 -3.36 -12.94 7.19
CA ILE A 26 -3.86 -13.08 5.82
C ILE A 26 -2.75 -13.50 4.83
N LEU A 27 -1.48 -13.30 5.18
CA LEU A 27 -0.33 -13.72 4.37
C LEU A 27 -0.09 -15.23 4.39
N ASP A 28 -0.75 -15.99 5.26
CA ASP A 28 -0.70 -17.46 5.23
C ASP A 28 -1.54 -18.05 4.08
N ASP A 29 -2.42 -17.25 3.47
CA ASP A 29 -3.18 -17.63 2.28
C ASP A 29 -2.37 -17.33 0.99
N PRO A 30 -2.16 -18.31 0.09
CA PRO A 30 -1.37 -18.15 -1.13
C PRO A 30 -1.95 -17.18 -2.20
N ALA A 31 -3.01 -16.41 -1.92
CA ALA A 31 -3.67 -15.62 -2.95
C ALA A 31 -2.78 -14.48 -3.56
N PRO A 32 -2.94 -14.20 -4.87
CA PRO A 32 -1.86 -13.65 -5.72
C PRO A 32 -1.55 -12.15 -5.52
N VAL A 33 -2.56 -11.29 -5.32
CA VAL A 33 -2.40 -9.82 -5.26
C VAL A 33 -3.30 -9.18 -4.20
N GLY A 34 -4.56 -9.62 -4.10
CA GLY A 34 -5.53 -9.07 -3.14
C GLY A 34 -5.13 -9.29 -1.69
N VAL A 35 -4.51 -10.44 -1.37
CA VAL A 35 -3.98 -10.73 -0.03
C VAL A 35 -2.83 -9.79 0.34
N ARG A 36 -1.89 -9.55 -0.58
CA ARG A 36 -0.76 -8.63 -0.34
C ARG A 36 -1.21 -7.18 -0.16
N TRP A 37 -2.30 -6.79 -0.81
CA TRP A 37 -2.90 -5.47 -0.67
C TRP A 37 -3.66 -5.32 0.66
N LYS A 38 -4.44 -6.33 1.05
CA LYS A 38 -5.11 -6.37 2.35
C LYS A 38 -4.10 -6.42 3.51
N ALA A 39 -3.05 -7.24 3.40
CA ALA A 39 -1.95 -7.27 4.37
C ALA A 39 -1.29 -5.89 4.56
N LYS A 40 -1.16 -5.10 3.48
CA LYS A 40 -0.66 -3.72 3.57
C LYS A 40 -1.57 -2.85 4.44
N ARG A 41 -2.89 -2.93 4.26
CA ARG A 41 -3.85 -2.20 5.10
C ARG A 41 -3.69 -2.61 6.56
N ASP A 42 -3.65 -3.91 6.84
CA ASP A 42 -3.57 -4.44 8.21
C ASP A 42 -2.26 -4.00 8.92
N VAL A 43 -1.13 -3.93 8.21
CA VAL A 43 0.11 -3.37 8.77
C VAL A 43 -0.01 -1.87 9.06
N LEU A 44 -0.68 -1.10 8.19
CA LEU A 44 -0.83 0.34 8.40
C LEU A 44 -1.79 0.63 9.55
N ASP A 45 -2.85 -0.15 9.69
CA ASP A 45 -3.77 -0.11 10.83
C ASP A 45 -3.02 -0.44 12.14
N HIS A 46 -2.12 -1.44 12.11
CA HIS A 46 -1.24 -1.75 13.23
C HIS A 46 -0.33 -0.57 13.59
N VAL A 47 0.34 0.04 12.60
CA VAL A 47 1.23 1.19 12.86
C VAL A 47 0.44 2.38 13.42
N GLU A 48 -0.72 2.69 12.86
CA GLU A 48 -1.59 3.76 13.32
C GLU A 48 -2.06 3.52 14.77
N LYS A 49 -2.43 2.29 15.11
CA LYS A 49 -2.84 1.93 16.47
C LYS A 49 -1.73 2.17 17.50
N VAL A 50 -0.47 1.96 17.12
CA VAL A 50 0.67 2.15 18.05
C VAL A 50 1.13 3.61 18.09
N LEU A 51 1.19 4.29 16.94
CA LEU A 51 1.73 5.64 16.85
C LEU A 51 0.69 6.76 17.01
N GLY A 52 -0.60 6.44 16.97
CA GLY A 52 -1.69 7.43 16.92
C GLY A 52 -1.75 8.20 15.60
N LEU A 53 -0.94 7.81 14.60
CA LEU A 53 -0.89 8.44 13.29
C LEU A 53 -0.64 7.38 12.21
N ARG A 54 -1.37 7.49 11.09
CA ARG A 54 -1.12 6.63 9.95
C ARG A 54 0.05 7.19 9.13
N PRO A 55 1.17 6.46 8.99
CA PRO A 55 2.27 6.89 8.15
C PRO A 55 1.80 6.97 6.69
N ALA A 56 2.32 7.95 5.95
CA ALA A 56 2.11 8.02 4.52
C ALA A 56 2.74 6.78 3.86
N ALA A 57 1.92 5.85 3.40
CA ALA A 57 2.41 4.61 2.80
C ALA A 57 2.85 4.81 1.33
N PRO A 58 4.07 4.40 0.92
CA PRO A 58 5.28 4.25 1.72
C PRO A 58 6.57 4.65 0.96
N PHE A 59 7.23 5.77 1.27
CA PHE A 59 8.61 5.98 0.82
C PHE A 59 9.39 6.88 1.80
N GLU A 60 9.89 6.30 2.89
CA GLU A 60 11.07 6.85 3.58
C GLU A 60 12.21 5.82 3.76
N SER A 61 12.08 4.59 3.23
CA SER A 61 13.13 3.56 3.38
C SER A 61 13.53 2.94 2.04
N ASN A 62 14.71 3.31 1.55
CA ASN A 62 15.62 2.63 0.62
C ASN A 62 15.01 1.77 -0.52
N GLN A 63 15.08 2.38 -1.71
CA GLN A 63 15.20 1.97 -3.13
C GLN A 63 15.21 0.50 -3.61
N GLU A 64 15.10 -0.54 -2.79
CA GLU A 64 15.12 -1.94 -3.29
C GLU A 64 13.77 -2.68 -3.14
N GLN A 65 12.71 -1.99 -2.68
CA GLN A 65 11.40 -2.62 -2.56
C GLN A 65 10.71 -2.68 -3.92
N ARG A 66 10.25 -3.88 -4.33
CA ARG A 66 9.35 -4.08 -5.47
C ARG A 66 8.16 -3.11 -5.35
N PHE A 67 8.15 -2.09 -6.21
CA PHE A 67 7.31 -0.89 -6.13
C PHE A 67 5.84 -1.18 -5.78
N PRO A 68 5.27 -0.60 -4.70
CA PRO A 68 3.84 -0.66 -4.47
C PRO A 68 3.13 0.26 -5.48
N ARG A 69 2.42 -0.33 -6.45
CA ARG A 69 1.64 0.39 -7.48
C ARG A 69 0.53 1.29 -6.96
N ALA A 70 0.27 1.29 -5.65
CA ALA A 70 -0.71 2.17 -5.02
C ALA A 70 -0.42 2.44 -3.53
N GLY A 71 -0.96 3.54 -3.02
CA GLY A 71 -0.80 4.01 -1.65
C GLY A 71 -1.96 4.91 -1.23
N VAL A 72 -2.34 4.80 0.05
CA VAL A 72 -3.47 5.52 0.63
C VAL A 72 -2.94 6.37 1.79
N ARG A 73 -3.30 7.65 1.83
CA ARG A 73 -2.85 8.59 2.87
C ARG A 73 -3.96 9.56 3.29
N PRO A 74 -3.99 10.05 4.53
CA PRO A 74 -4.88 11.14 4.91
C PRO A 74 -4.46 12.44 4.21
N GLY A 75 -5.43 13.27 3.85
CA GLY A 75 -5.24 14.61 3.31
C GLY A 75 -5.55 15.70 4.32
N ALA A 76 -5.07 16.92 4.04
CA ALA A 76 -5.37 18.10 4.85
C ALA A 76 -6.86 18.50 4.82
N ASN A 77 -7.62 17.98 3.85
CA ASN A 77 -9.06 18.19 3.68
C ASN A 77 -9.93 17.20 4.47
N GLY A 78 -9.34 16.37 5.35
CA GLY A 78 -10.05 15.34 6.10
C GLY A 78 -10.45 14.12 5.26
N ARG A 79 -10.10 14.10 3.97
CA ARG A 79 -10.37 12.98 3.05
C ARG A 79 -9.11 12.15 2.84
N TRP A 80 -9.28 10.94 2.36
CA TRP A 80 -8.23 9.97 2.09
C TRP A 80 -7.82 10.00 0.62
N ARG A 81 -6.53 10.17 0.34
CA ARG A 81 -5.99 10.19 -1.02
C ARG A 81 -5.47 8.82 -1.42
N LEU A 82 -5.96 8.29 -2.53
CA LEU A 82 -5.32 7.21 -3.28
C LEU A 82 -4.29 7.83 -4.25
N THR A 83 -3.08 7.31 -4.23
CA THR A 83 -2.05 7.61 -5.22
C THR A 83 -1.62 6.30 -5.87
N LEU A 84 -1.46 6.32 -7.19
CA LEU A 84 -1.05 5.16 -7.99
C LEU A 84 0.28 5.45 -8.68
N TRP A 85 1.08 4.40 -8.91
CA TRP A 85 2.38 4.51 -9.59
C TRP A 85 2.58 3.38 -10.59
N ASP A 86 3.08 3.73 -11.77
CA ASP A 86 3.50 2.74 -12.78
C ASP A 86 4.91 2.21 -12.48
N GLU A 87 5.80 3.10 -12.05
CA GLU A 87 7.21 2.87 -11.73
C GLU A 87 7.72 3.92 -10.72
N GLU A 88 9.00 3.85 -10.35
CA GLU A 88 9.63 4.82 -9.46
C GLU A 88 9.51 6.24 -10.02
N GLY A 89 8.97 7.15 -9.20
CA GLY A 89 8.78 8.55 -9.58
C GLY A 89 7.65 8.80 -10.58
N VAL A 90 7.06 7.78 -11.20
CA VAL A 90 6.00 7.93 -12.20
C VAL A 90 4.63 7.68 -11.57
N MET A 91 4.07 8.76 -11.05
CA MET A 91 2.71 8.78 -10.51
C MET A 91 1.69 8.74 -11.65
N HIS A 92 0.72 7.83 -11.56
CA HIS A 92 -0.40 7.75 -12.47
C HIS A 92 -1.53 8.69 -11.97
N PRO A 93 -1.90 9.74 -12.73
CA PRO A 93 -2.93 10.67 -12.30
C PRO A 93 -4.30 9.97 -12.21
N GLN A 94 -5.11 10.39 -11.24
CA GLN A 94 -6.50 9.94 -11.07
C GLN A 94 -7.42 11.16 -11.14
N PRO A 95 -8.51 11.12 -11.92
CA PRO A 95 -9.46 12.23 -12.03
C PRO A 95 -10.04 12.65 -10.67
N ASP A 96 -10.38 11.68 -9.82
CA ASP A 96 -10.76 11.91 -8.43
C ASP A 96 -10.02 10.92 -7.51
N PRO A 97 -8.92 11.37 -6.85
CA PRO A 97 -8.15 10.52 -5.97
C PRO A 97 -8.63 10.55 -4.51
N TRP A 98 -9.74 11.23 -4.18
CA TRP A 98 -10.14 11.52 -2.81
C TRP A 98 -11.36 10.70 -2.37
N PHE A 99 -11.29 10.13 -1.17
CA PHE A 99 -12.30 9.23 -0.59
C PHE A 99 -12.64 9.66 0.83
N ASP A 100 -13.83 9.34 1.31
CA ASP A 100 -14.27 9.78 2.63
C ASP A 100 -13.70 8.89 3.74
N THR A 101 -13.44 7.62 3.42
CA THR A 101 -12.77 6.67 4.32
C THR A 101 -11.49 6.10 3.73
N ALA A 102 -10.59 5.66 4.61
CA ALA A 102 -9.41 4.91 4.19
C ALA A 102 -9.80 3.61 3.47
N GLN A 103 -10.86 2.95 3.95
CA GLN A 103 -11.33 1.68 3.42
C GLN A 103 -11.72 1.80 1.94
N GLU A 104 -12.50 2.82 1.59
CA GLU A 104 -12.89 3.10 0.19
C GLU A 104 -11.66 3.34 -0.70
N ALA A 105 -10.69 4.14 -0.23
CA ALA A 105 -9.45 4.38 -0.98
C ALA A 105 -8.65 3.09 -1.20
N PHE A 106 -8.59 2.21 -0.19
CA PHE A 106 -7.94 0.90 -0.32
C PHE A 106 -8.71 -0.01 -1.28
N ASP A 107 -10.03 -0.06 -1.22
CA ASP A 107 -10.84 -0.90 -2.09
C ASP A 107 -10.75 -0.45 -3.55
N GLN A 108 -10.76 0.85 -3.81
CA GLN A 108 -10.55 1.39 -5.15
C GLN A 108 -9.14 1.06 -5.68
N GLY A 109 -8.10 1.23 -4.85
CA GLY A 109 -6.73 0.87 -5.22
C GLY A 109 -6.59 -0.61 -5.56
N HIS A 110 -7.24 -1.49 -4.79
CA HIS A 110 -7.30 -2.92 -5.06
C HIS A 110 -7.93 -3.22 -6.42
N LEU A 111 -9.09 -2.63 -6.70
CA LEU A 111 -9.83 -2.83 -7.94
C LEU A 111 -9.00 -2.42 -9.16
N ILE A 112 -8.38 -1.25 -9.11
CA ILE A 112 -7.55 -0.74 -10.22
C ILE A 112 -6.34 -1.65 -10.43
N ILE A 113 -5.54 -1.91 -9.40
CA ILE A 113 -4.35 -2.76 -9.54
C ILE A 113 -4.72 -4.16 -10.02
N GLY A 114 -5.77 -4.76 -9.46
CA GLY A 114 -6.23 -6.08 -9.82
C GLY A 114 -6.67 -6.16 -11.28
N THR A 115 -7.34 -5.13 -11.79
CA THR A 115 -7.80 -5.06 -13.19
C THR A 115 -6.62 -4.99 -14.17
N HIS A 116 -5.67 -4.07 -13.95
CA HIS A 116 -4.48 -3.97 -14.81
C HIS A 116 -3.58 -5.22 -14.73
N TRP A 117 -3.46 -5.82 -13.55
CA TRP A 117 -2.72 -7.07 -13.39
C TRP A 117 -3.35 -8.21 -14.19
N LYS A 118 -4.67 -8.40 -14.08
CA LYS A 118 -5.40 -9.43 -14.85
C LYS A 118 -5.33 -9.20 -16.35
N ALA A 119 -5.32 -7.94 -16.78
CA ALA A 119 -5.19 -7.56 -18.19
C ALA A 119 -3.75 -7.66 -18.72
N GLY A 120 -2.75 -7.96 -17.88
CA GLY A 120 -1.34 -7.97 -18.29
C GLY A 120 -0.81 -6.57 -18.68
N SER A 121 -1.39 -5.51 -18.12
CA SER A 121 -1.05 -4.13 -18.45
C SER A 121 -0.46 -3.34 -17.28
N ARG A 122 0.20 -2.24 -17.63
CA ARG A 122 0.56 -1.11 -16.77
C ARG A 122 -0.69 -0.27 -16.50
N LEU A 123 -0.66 0.61 -15.50
CA LEU A 123 -1.78 1.50 -15.17
C LEU A 123 -2.08 2.48 -16.31
N ASN A 124 -1.05 2.89 -17.06
CA ASN A 124 -1.23 3.66 -18.30
C ASN A 124 -1.77 2.85 -19.50
N GLY A 125 -2.11 1.56 -19.33
CA GLY A 125 -2.70 0.72 -20.36
C GLY A 125 -1.70 0.04 -21.31
N MET A 126 -0.40 0.34 -21.22
CA MET A 126 0.61 -0.36 -22.03
C MET A 126 0.83 -1.79 -21.57
N ALA A 127 1.25 -2.68 -22.48
CA ALA A 127 1.62 -4.04 -22.14
C ALA A 127 2.74 -4.07 -21.08
N ARG A 128 2.65 -5.04 -20.17
CA ARG A 128 3.52 -5.13 -19.01
C ARG A 128 4.82 -5.88 -19.29
#